data_AF-A0A507BM89-F1
#
_entry.id   AF-A0A507BM89-F1
#
_cell.length_a   1.000
_cell.length_b   1.000
_cell.length_c   1.000
_cell.angle_alpha   90.00
_cell.angle_beta   90.00
_cell.angle_gamma   90.00
#
_symmetry.space_group_name_H-M   'P 1'
#
loop_
_entity.id
_entity.type
_entity.pdbx_description
1 polymer ?
#
loop_
_entity_poly.entity_id
_entity_poly.type
_entity_poly.pdbx_seq_one_letter_code
_entity_poly.pdbx_strand_id
1 'polypeptide(L)'
;MNIGLLVHVCVDPHQKAGWSKHLVLNLQLIDIMGAYKYLEELYKKKQSDVIRFLLRIRCWEYRQLNVIHRASRPSRPDKARRLGYKAKQGYVIYRIRVRRGGRKRPVPKGQVYGKPKGQGINQLKYQRSLKTTAEERVGRKCPNLRVLNSYWINQASASCSCRYFV
;
A
#
# COMPACT_ATOMS: atom_id res chain seq x y z
N MET A 1 23.20 -81.70 -14.97
CA MET A 1 23.16 -81.15 -16.34
C MET A 1 22.73 -79.70 -16.25
N ASN A 2 23.56 -78.81 -16.79
CA ASN A 2 23.31 -77.41 -17.20
C ASN A 2 22.84 -76.42 -16.11
N ILE A 3 23.75 -75.68 -15.45
CA ILE A 3 24.55 -74.52 -15.91
C ILE A 3 23.68 -73.27 -16.13
N GLY A 4 23.80 -72.33 -15.18
CA GLY A 4 24.02 -70.89 -15.41
C GLY A 4 22.97 -70.07 -16.16
N LEU A 5 22.40 -69.06 -15.50
CA LEU A 5 22.97 -67.71 -15.54
C LEU A 5 22.25 -66.81 -14.53
N LEU A 6 22.98 -66.50 -13.46
CA LEU A 6 22.70 -65.41 -12.54
C LEU A 6 23.02 -64.11 -13.29
N VAL A 7 22.03 -63.43 -13.88
CA VAL A 7 22.24 -62.08 -14.42
C VAL A 7 22.19 -61.09 -13.26
N HIS A 8 23.33 -61.00 -12.59
CA HIS A 8 23.70 -59.86 -11.77
C HIS A 8 23.74 -58.65 -12.69
N VAL A 9 22.69 -57.82 -12.69
CA VAL A 9 22.76 -56.51 -13.33
C VAL A 9 23.67 -55.66 -12.46
N CYS A 10 24.96 -55.64 -12.80
CA CYS A 10 25.93 -54.70 -12.31
C CYS A 10 25.51 -53.32 -12.85
N VAL A 11 24.76 -52.55 -12.05
CA VAL A 11 24.56 -51.12 -12.33
C VAL A 11 25.76 -50.40 -11.74
N ASP A 12 26.71 -50.05 -12.60
CA ASP A 12 27.87 -49.23 -12.28
C ASP A 12 27.47 -47.95 -11.52
N PRO A 13 27.99 -47.69 -10.31
CA PRO A 13 27.74 -46.46 -9.59
C PRO A 13 28.80 -45.41 -9.95
N HIS A 14 28.93 -45.05 -11.24
CA HIS A 14 29.91 -44.04 -11.62
C HIS A 14 29.57 -43.21 -12.86
N GLN A 15 28.40 -42.56 -12.86
CA GLN A 15 28.15 -41.42 -13.76
C GLN A 15 26.96 -40.55 -13.28
N LYS A 16 27.12 -39.88 -12.13
CA LYS A 16 26.30 -38.70 -11.79
C LYS A 16 27.11 -37.44 -12.04
N ALA A 17 27.36 -37.17 -13.31
CA ALA A 17 27.87 -35.89 -13.77
C ALA A 17 26.79 -34.80 -13.54
N GLY A 18 27.02 -33.94 -12.55
CA GLY A 18 27.06 -32.50 -12.84
C GLY A 18 25.76 -31.70 -12.97
N TRP A 19 24.60 -32.17 -12.50
CA TRP A 19 23.37 -31.35 -12.54
C TRP A 19 22.66 -31.30 -11.18
N SER A 20 23.31 -30.82 -10.10
CA SER A 20 22.62 -30.91 -8.79
C SER A 20 22.99 -29.95 -7.67
N LYS A 21 23.57 -28.76 -7.91
CA LYS A 21 23.79 -27.81 -6.79
C LYS A 21 23.41 -26.36 -7.06
N HIS A 22 23.52 -25.85 -8.29
CA HIS A 22 23.19 -24.44 -8.57
C HIS A 22 21.71 -24.16 -8.85
N LEU A 23 20.96 -25.10 -9.42
CA LEU A 23 19.52 -24.90 -9.70
C LEU A 23 18.63 -25.11 -8.47
N VAL A 24 19.03 -25.95 -7.52
CA VAL A 24 18.28 -26.18 -6.27
C VAL A 24 18.44 -25.00 -5.31
N LEU A 25 19.62 -24.36 -5.29
CA LEU A 25 19.86 -23.14 -4.49
C LEU A 25 19.11 -21.91 -5.01
N ASN A 26 18.83 -21.84 -6.32
CA ASN A 26 18.03 -20.75 -6.89
C ASN A 26 16.52 -20.92 -6.64
N LEU A 27 16.03 -22.17 -6.50
CA LEU A 27 14.64 -22.42 -6.14
C LEU A 27 14.38 -22.21 -4.64
N GLN A 28 15.35 -22.52 -3.77
CA GLN A 28 15.27 -22.25 -2.33
C GLN A 28 15.37 -20.76 -1.95
N LEU A 29 15.94 -19.91 -2.81
CA LEU A 29 15.96 -18.45 -2.60
C LEU A 29 14.62 -17.76 -2.91
N ILE A 30 13.73 -18.43 -3.64
CA ILE A 30 12.38 -17.93 -3.93
C ILE A 30 11.45 -18.14 -2.72
N ASP A 31 11.64 -19.22 -1.95
CA ASP A 31 10.86 -19.51 -0.74
C ASP A 31 11.24 -18.66 0.49
N ILE A 32 12.47 -18.12 0.54
CA ILE A 32 12.92 -17.23 1.65
C ILE A 32 12.38 -15.80 1.47
N MET A 33 12.03 -15.42 0.24
CA MET A 33 11.48 -14.10 -0.11
C MET A 33 9.95 -14.16 -0.14
N GLY A 34 9.30 -13.88 1.01
CA GLY A 34 7.84 -13.92 1.09
C GLY A 34 7.12 -12.98 0.09
N ALA A 35 5.94 -13.38 -0.41
CA ALA A 35 5.13 -12.67 -1.42
C ALA A 35 4.96 -11.15 -1.18
N TYR A 36 4.95 -10.72 0.10
CA TYR A 36 4.85 -9.31 0.47
C TYR A 36 6.06 -8.45 0.06
N LYS A 37 7.24 -9.07 -0.08
CA LYS A 37 8.46 -8.39 -0.51
C LYS A 37 8.36 -7.96 -1.98
N TYR A 38 7.85 -8.82 -2.86
CA TYR A 38 7.57 -8.49 -4.25
C TYR A 38 6.51 -7.38 -4.37
N LEU A 39 5.44 -7.46 -3.58
CA LEU A 39 4.43 -6.38 -3.51
C LEU A 39 5.06 -5.04 -3.09
N GLU A 40 5.96 -5.06 -2.13
CA GLU A 40 6.67 -3.85 -1.72
C GLU A 40 7.53 -3.28 -2.85
N GLU A 41 8.25 -4.12 -3.58
CA GLU A 41 9.10 -3.71 -4.70
C GLU A 41 8.31 -3.13 -5.87
N LEU A 42 7.16 -3.73 -6.21
CA LEU A 42 6.22 -3.18 -7.19
C LEU A 42 5.77 -1.76 -6.81
N TYR A 43 5.40 -1.56 -5.54
CA TYR A 43 4.96 -0.25 -5.05
C TYR A 43 6.09 0.77 -4.81
N LYS A 44 7.37 0.35 -4.83
CA LYS A 44 8.50 1.28 -4.90
C LYS A 44 8.59 1.90 -6.29
N LYS A 45 8.34 1.11 -7.35
CA LYS A 45 8.35 1.54 -8.77
C LYS A 45 6.98 2.08 -9.24
N LYS A 46 6.46 3.13 -8.58
CA LYS A 46 5.10 3.67 -8.85
C LYS A 46 4.88 4.28 -10.24
N GLN A 47 5.96 4.67 -10.92
CA GLN A 47 5.90 5.30 -12.23
C GLN A 47 5.78 4.28 -13.38
N SER A 48 6.01 2.98 -13.10
CA SER A 48 5.84 1.90 -14.08
C SER A 48 4.42 1.88 -14.64
N ASP A 49 4.28 1.46 -15.90
CA ASP A 49 3.01 1.48 -16.62
C ASP A 49 1.92 0.65 -15.92
N VAL A 50 2.30 -0.50 -15.37
CA VAL A 50 1.41 -1.39 -14.62
C VAL A 50 0.80 -0.66 -13.42
N ILE A 51 1.63 -0.07 -12.55
CA ILE A 51 1.14 0.62 -11.36
C ILE A 51 0.39 1.90 -11.74
N ARG A 52 0.86 2.64 -12.74
CA ARG A 52 0.20 3.86 -13.21
C ARG A 52 -1.20 3.57 -13.74
N PHE A 53 -1.37 2.49 -14.51
CA PHE A 53 -2.66 2.03 -15.00
C PHE A 53 -3.60 1.66 -13.84
N LEU A 54 -3.12 0.85 -12.89
CA LEU A 54 -3.89 0.48 -11.69
C LEU A 54 -4.31 1.70 -10.87
N LEU A 55 -3.40 2.64 -10.64
CA LEU A 55 -3.70 3.89 -9.92
C LEU A 55 -4.71 4.75 -10.68
N ARG A 56 -4.69 4.77 -12.01
CA ARG A 56 -5.67 5.50 -12.81
C ARG A 56 -7.08 4.94 -12.63
N ILE A 57 -7.25 3.62 -12.75
CA ILE A 57 -8.55 2.95 -12.55
C ILE A 57 -9.05 3.16 -11.11
N ARG A 58 -8.19 2.94 -10.10
CA ARG A 58 -8.56 3.15 -8.69
C ARG A 58 -8.93 4.60 -8.41
N CYS A 59 -8.23 5.55 -9.03
CA CYS A 59 -8.58 6.96 -8.86
C CYS A 59 -9.99 7.24 -9.36
N TRP A 60 -10.37 6.66 -10.50
CA TRP A 60 -11.70 6.83 -11.06
C TRP A 60 -12.76 6.24 -10.15
N GLU A 61 -12.59 4.99 -9.68
CA GLU A 61 -13.48 4.33 -8.71
C GLU A 61 -13.69 5.20 -7.46
N TYR A 62 -12.60 5.70 -6.87
CA TYR A 62 -12.67 6.49 -5.63
C TYR A 62 -13.26 7.89 -5.79
N ARG A 63 -13.40 8.40 -7.03
CA ARG A 63 -14.09 9.67 -7.28
C ARG A 63 -15.61 9.52 -7.23
N GLN A 64 -16.11 8.37 -7.66
CA GLN A 64 -17.55 8.07 -7.65
C GLN A 64 -18.05 7.78 -6.23
N LEU A 65 -17.18 7.24 -5.37
CA LEU A 65 -17.51 6.93 -3.98
C LEU A 65 -17.55 8.18 -3.08
N ASN A 66 -18.27 8.05 -1.96
CA ASN A 66 -18.40 9.09 -0.95
C ASN A 66 -17.06 9.50 -0.33
N VAL A 67 -17.03 10.71 0.26
CA VAL A 67 -15.81 11.30 0.84
C VAL A 67 -15.16 10.37 1.87
N ILE A 68 -15.98 9.74 2.72
CA ILE A 68 -15.60 8.74 3.71
C ILE A 68 -16.45 7.50 3.41
N HIS A 69 -15.82 6.37 3.14
CA HIS A 69 -16.51 5.11 2.91
C HIS A 69 -15.76 3.93 3.53
N ARG A 70 -16.48 2.91 3.97
CA ARG A 70 -15.88 1.69 4.54
C ARG A 70 -15.37 0.80 3.40
N ALA A 71 -14.14 0.31 3.53
CA ALA A 71 -13.59 -0.71 2.64
C ALA A 71 -13.79 -2.10 3.25
N SER A 72 -14.09 -3.09 2.42
CA SER A 72 -14.13 -4.50 2.84
C SER A 72 -12.72 -5.07 3.08
N ARG A 73 -11.75 -4.68 2.24
CA ARG A 73 -10.37 -5.19 2.26
C ARG A 73 -9.34 -4.08 1.99
N PRO A 74 -8.10 -4.20 2.52
CA PRO A 74 -7.05 -3.23 2.23
C PRO A 74 -6.67 -3.28 0.76
N SER A 75 -6.55 -2.12 0.11
CA SER A 75 -6.04 -2.06 -1.27
C SER A 75 -4.56 -2.45 -1.36
N ARG A 76 -3.83 -2.35 -0.25
CA ARG A 76 -2.40 -2.65 -0.13
C ARG A 76 -2.13 -3.46 1.15
N PRO A 77 -2.20 -4.80 1.08
CA PRO A 77 -2.09 -5.66 2.27
C PRO A 77 -0.69 -5.66 2.89
N ASP A 78 0.38 -5.51 2.10
CA ASP A 78 1.77 -5.45 2.58
C ASP A 78 2.00 -4.24 3.50
N LYS A 79 1.54 -3.05 3.10
CA LYS A 79 1.70 -1.83 3.90
C LYS A 79 0.78 -1.80 5.10
N ALA A 80 -0.45 -2.31 4.95
CA ALA A 80 -1.39 -2.41 6.05
C ALA A 80 -0.84 -3.29 7.18
N ARG A 81 -0.28 -4.47 6.85
CA ARG A 81 0.36 -5.36 7.84
C ARG A 81 1.52 -4.69 8.58
N ARG A 82 2.38 -3.94 7.88
CA ARG A 82 3.48 -3.19 8.51
C ARG A 82 3.00 -2.15 9.52
N LEU A 83 1.80 -1.61 9.32
CA LEU A 83 1.21 -0.58 10.20
C LEU A 83 0.37 -1.15 11.34
N GLY A 84 0.25 -2.48 11.43
CA GLY A 84 -0.46 -3.18 12.51
C GLY A 84 -1.83 -3.74 12.13
N TYR A 85 -2.26 -3.66 10.86
CA TYR A 85 -3.48 -4.31 10.42
C TYR A 85 -3.33 -5.83 10.47
N LYS A 86 -4.30 -6.49 11.11
CA LYS A 86 -4.45 -7.95 11.11
C LYS A 86 -5.82 -8.30 10.53
N ALA A 87 -5.88 -9.37 9.75
CA ALA A 87 -7.14 -9.90 9.22
C ALA A 87 -7.90 -10.68 10.32
N LYS A 88 -8.32 -9.96 11.36
CA LYS A 88 -9.13 -10.45 12.47
C LYS A 88 -10.36 -9.54 12.64
N GLN A 89 -11.41 -10.06 13.25
CA GLN A 89 -12.55 -9.24 13.65
C GLN A 89 -12.10 -8.14 14.63
N GLY A 90 -12.69 -6.96 14.54
CA GLY A 90 -12.27 -5.77 15.29
C GLY A 90 -11.38 -4.80 14.50
N TYR A 91 -10.79 -5.22 13.38
CA TYR A 91 -10.12 -4.32 12.44
C TYR A 91 -11.05 -3.94 11.29
N VAL A 92 -11.16 -2.65 11.00
CA VAL A 92 -11.95 -2.11 9.89
C VAL A 92 -11.04 -1.26 8.99
N ILE A 93 -11.49 -0.78 7.85
CA ILE A 93 -10.66 0.04 6.96
C ILE A 93 -11.53 1.15 6.38
N TYR A 94 -11.13 2.43 6.53
CA TYR A 94 -11.89 3.58 6.04
C TYR A 94 -11.20 4.41 4.97
N ARG A 95 -11.89 4.63 3.86
CA ARG A 95 -11.37 5.25 2.63
C ARG A 95 -11.74 6.72 2.73
N ILE A 96 -10.74 7.61 2.79
CA ILE A 96 -11.02 9.05 2.87
C ILE A 96 -10.29 9.86 1.80
N ARG A 97 -11.03 10.76 1.14
CA ARG A 97 -10.47 11.78 0.24
C ARG A 97 -10.25 13.10 0.97
N VAL A 98 -9.08 13.70 0.76
CA VAL A 98 -8.74 15.03 1.28
C VAL A 98 -8.35 15.93 0.11
N ARG A 99 -8.87 17.17 0.10
CA ARG A 99 -8.53 18.17 -0.93
C ARG A 99 -7.05 18.51 -0.82
N ARG A 100 -6.37 18.59 -1.96
CA ARG A 100 -4.98 19.02 -2.04
C ARG A 100 -4.90 20.55 -2.08
N GLY A 101 -3.71 21.06 -1.80
CA GLY A 101 -3.41 22.49 -1.84
C GLY A 101 -3.21 23.10 -0.45
N GLY A 102 -2.99 24.42 -0.44
CA GLY A 102 -2.93 25.22 0.77
C GLY A 102 -4.30 25.42 1.40
N ARG A 103 -4.31 26.04 2.58
CA ARG A 103 -5.54 26.40 3.27
C ARG A 103 -5.69 27.91 3.23
N LYS A 104 -6.66 28.38 2.44
CA LYS A 104 -7.04 29.80 2.42
C LYS A 104 -7.50 30.22 3.83
N ARG A 105 -7.09 31.41 4.27
CA ARG A 105 -7.63 32.01 5.49
C ARG A 105 -9.14 32.28 5.31
N PRO A 106 -10.00 31.83 6.24
CA PRO A 106 -11.43 32.08 6.14
C PRO A 106 -11.71 33.54 6.54
N VAL A 107 -11.59 34.46 5.58
CA VAL A 107 -11.95 35.87 5.74
C VAL A 107 -12.99 36.27 4.69
N PRO A 108 -14.01 37.07 5.06
CA PRO A 108 -14.98 37.60 4.10
C PRO A 108 -14.26 38.51 3.11
N LYS A 109 -14.53 38.34 1.81
CA LYS A 109 -13.98 39.17 0.71
C LYS A 109 -12.44 39.27 0.64
N GLY A 110 -11.68 38.51 1.43
CA GLY A 110 -10.23 38.69 1.50
C GLY A 110 -9.79 39.90 2.34
N GLN A 111 -10.68 40.47 3.16
CA GLN A 111 -10.36 41.64 3.97
C GLN A 111 -9.76 41.18 5.31
N VAL A 112 -8.49 41.56 5.55
CA VAL A 112 -7.80 41.31 6.82
C VAL A 112 -7.39 42.65 7.41
N TYR A 113 -7.98 43.00 8.54
CA TYR A 113 -7.63 44.21 9.27
C TYR A 113 -6.36 44.01 10.10
N GLY A 114 -5.59 45.10 10.30
CA GLY A 114 -4.38 45.10 11.10
C GLY A 114 -3.09 45.23 10.30
N LYS A 115 -1.97 44.86 10.94
CA LYS A 115 -0.61 45.08 10.42
C LYS A 115 -0.37 44.32 9.10
N PRO A 116 0.44 44.87 8.16
CA PRO A 116 0.72 44.26 6.86
C PRO A 116 1.19 42.79 6.93
N LYS A 117 1.96 42.43 7.98
CA LYS A 117 2.44 41.05 8.22
C LYS A 117 1.31 40.01 8.27
N GLY A 118 0.10 40.38 8.72
CA GLY A 118 -1.02 39.46 8.90
C GLY A 118 -1.93 39.29 7.68
N GLN A 119 -1.73 40.09 6.63
CA GLN A 119 -2.67 40.23 5.50
C GLN A 119 -2.57 39.09 4.46
N GLY A 120 -1.65 38.15 4.61
CA GLY A 120 -1.54 36.99 3.72
C GLY A 120 -2.79 36.09 3.75
N ILE A 121 -3.29 35.68 2.57
CA ILE A 121 -4.51 34.86 2.43
C ILE A 121 -4.29 33.57 1.64
N ASN A 122 -3.68 33.63 0.46
CA ASN A 122 -3.65 32.50 -0.49
C ASN A 122 -2.48 31.52 -0.27
N GLN A 123 -1.29 32.03 0.05
CA GLN A 123 -0.07 31.22 0.13
C GLN A 123 0.13 30.55 1.52
N LEU A 124 -0.92 30.50 2.34
CA LEU A 124 -0.84 29.93 3.68
C LEU A 124 -0.86 28.39 3.61
N LYS A 125 0.14 27.79 4.24
CA LYS A 125 0.23 26.34 4.43
C LYS A 125 -0.44 25.99 5.76
N TYR A 126 -1.13 24.84 5.77
CA TYR A 126 -1.70 24.32 7.01
C TYR A 126 -0.59 23.71 7.87
N GLN A 127 -0.67 23.92 9.18
CA GLN A 127 0.35 23.43 10.13
C GLN A 127 0.39 21.91 10.21
N ARG A 128 -0.76 21.24 10.09
CA ARG A 128 -0.84 19.78 10.13
C ARG A 128 -0.74 19.18 8.72
N SER A 129 -0.20 17.98 8.66
CA SER A 129 -0.15 17.23 7.41
C SER A 129 -1.55 16.82 6.93
N LEU A 130 -1.70 16.65 5.62
CA LEU A 130 -2.91 16.07 5.04
C LEU A 130 -3.20 14.63 5.53
N LYS A 131 -2.21 13.93 6.12
CA LYS A 131 -2.38 12.62 6.77
C LYS A 131 -3.20 12.79 8.05
N THR A 132 -2.74 13.67 8.92
CA THR A 132 -3.35 13.97 10.22
C THR A 132 -4.78 14.49 10.05
N THR A 133 -5.01 15.39 9.09
CA THR A 133 -6.37 15.88 8.77
C THR A 133 -7.31 14.75 8.32
N ALA A 134 -6.77 13.72 7.65
CA ALA A 134 -7.56 12.57 7.22
C ALA A 134 -7.94 11.70 8.43
N GLU A 135 -6.98 11.43 9.31
CA GLU A 135 -7.15 10.67 10.55
C GLU A 135 -8.19 11.34 11.46
N GLU A 136 -8.10 12.65 11.67
CA GLU A 136 -9.06 13.42 12.46
C GLU A 136 -10.48 13.35 11.88
N ARG A 137 -10.64 13.41 10.56
CA ARG A 137 -11.95 13.30 9.92
C ARG A 137 -12.56 11.92 10.09
N VAL A 138 -11.76 10.86 10.01
CA VAL A 138 -12.24 9.49 10.25
C VAL A 138 -12.60 9.29 11.72
N GLY A 139 -11.75 9.75 12.64
CA GLY A 139 -12.03 9.69 14.08
C GLY A 139 -13.31 10.43 14.49
N ARG A 140 -13.58 11.58 13.88
CA ARG A 140 -14.85 12.30 14.10
C ARG A 140 -16.07 11.57 13.52
N LYS A 141 -15.91 10.83 12.42
CA LYS A 141 -17.02 10.10 11.78
C LYS A 141 -17.34 8.79 12.52
N CYS A 142 -16.33 8.15 13.09
CA CYS A 142 -16.43 6.87 13.78
C CYS A 142 -15.86 6.99 15.20
N PRO A 143 -16.56 7.67 16.14
CA PRO A 143 -16.04 7.91 17.49
C PRO A 143 -15.83 6.62 18.31
N ASN A 144 -16.57 5.56 17.97
CA ASN A 144 -16.47 4.27 18.66
C ASN A 144 -15.22 3.46 18.27
N LEU A 145 -14.52 3.86 17.20
CA LEU A 145 -13.32 3.18 16.71
C LEU A 145 -12.09 4.01 17.06
N ARG A 146 -10.97 3.33 17.35
CA ARG A 146 -9.69 3.98 17.60
C ARG A 146 -8.85 4.03 16.34
N VAL A 147 -8.10 5.13 16.20
CA VAL A 147 -7.18 5.35 15.07
C VAL A 147 -5.73 5.00 15.49
N LEU A 148 -5.20 3.84 15.14
CA LEU A 148 -3.78 3.43 15.14
C LEU A 148 -2.85 4.17 14.12
N ASN A 149 -3.05 4.18 12.78
CA ASN A 149 -1.98 4.45 11.76
C ASN A 149 -2.33 4.54 10.24
N SER A 150 -2.43 5.71 9.60
CA SER A 150 -2.82 5.71 8.16
C SER A 150 -1.72 5.49 7.09
N TYR A 151 -2.09 4.99 5.89
CA TYR A 151 -1.20 4.88 4.71
C TYR A 151 -1.74 5.45 3.41
N TRP A 152 -0.86 6.00 2.57
CA TRP A 152 -1.18 6.57 1.25
C TRP A 152 -1.45 5.52 0.18
N ILE A 153 -2.38 5.81 -0.73
CA ILE A 153 -2.84 4.88 -1.75
C ILE A 153 -2.74 5.49 -3.12
N ASN A 154 -3.36 6.65 -3.30
CA ASN A 154 -3.46 7.28 -4.59
C ASN A 154 -3.50 8.80 -4.45
N GLN A 155 -3.19 9.47 -5.55
CA GLN A 155 -3.17 10.92 -5.61
C GLN A 155 -3.52 11.36 -7.02
N ALA A 156 -4.62 12.09 -7.14
CA ALA A 156 -4.93 12.85 -8.34
C ALA A 156 -4.61 14.33 -8.15
N SER A 157 -4.74 15.09 -9.24
CA SER A 157 -4.54 16.54 -9.29
C SER A 157 -5.45 17.28 -8.30
N ALA A 158 -6.76 17.04 -8.34
CA ALA A 158 -7.75 17.80 -7.55
C ALA A 158 -8.03 17.24 -6.13
N SER A 159 -7.95 15.92 -5.97
CA SER A 159 -8.21 15.27 -4.69
C SER A 159 -7.12 14.24 -4.40
N CYS A 160 -6.60 14.26 -3.18
CA CYS A 160 -5.77 13.17 -2.69
C CYS A 160 -6.74 12.05 -2.31
N SER A 161 -6.85 11.02 -3.14
CA SER A 161 -7.69 9.88 -2.83
C SER A 161 -6.92 8.88 -1.96
N CYS A 162 -7.40 8.80 -0.72
CA CYS A 162 -7.29 7.66 0.18
C CYS A 162 -5.99 7.57 0.98
N ARG A 163 -6.12 7.89 2.28
CA ARG A 163 -5.27 7.36 3.34
C ARG A 163 -6.11 6.51 4.30
N TYR A 164 -5.83 5.21 4.37
CA TYR A 164 -6.62 4.25 5.16
C TYR A 164 -6.22 4.20 6.61
N PHE A 165 -7.21 4.16 7.52
CA PHE A 165 -7.00 3.66 8.87
C PHE A 165 -8.21 3.02 9.60
N VAL A 166 -8.02 1.82 10.23
CA VAL A 166 -8.50 1.33 11.57
C VAL A 166 -7.46 0.36 12.13
#